data_AF-A0A0G1VI88-F1
#
_entry.id   AF-A0A0G1VI88-F1
#
_cell.length_a   1.000
_cell.length_b   1.000
_cell.length_c   1.000
_cell.angle_alpha   90.00
_cell.angle_beta   90.00
_cell.angle_gamma   90.00
#
_symmetry.space_group_name_H-M   'P 1'
#
loop_
_entity.id
_entity.type
_entity.pdbx_description
1 polymer ?
#
loop_
_entity_poly.entity_id
_entity_poly.type
_entity_poly.pdbx_seq_one_letter_code
_entity_poly.pdbx_strand_id
1 'polypeptide(L)'
;MVISSHSRNPAEKASILALAFRAGLFNEERGRKVFSVQPSNESFDRFGKFDLLIYKDKQKLRVDITSSYRYKGFKIQRAVRRARQGRRWIFVLKVDWNQAAFIGIDPCFNRAWDQIQDGVPIALTEVCPVHGNSCEFAQKLLGYSRELNAIFENETNEARYFVMPLKNPPF
;
A
#
# COMPACT_ATOMS: atom_id res chain seq x y z
N MET A 1 21.36 10.60 -13.06
CA MET A 1 20.61 11.32 -12.00
C MET A 1 20.25 10.27 -10.96
N VAL A 2 20.90 10.30 -9.79
CA VAL A 2 20.67 9.30 -8.75
C VAL A 2 19.38 9.68 -8.04
N ILE A 3 18.29 8.98 -8.34
CA ILE A 3 17.06 9.05 -7.56
C ILE A 3 17.44 8.50 -6.18
N SER A 4 17.52 9.34 -5.16
CA SER A 4 17.78 8.85 -3.80
C SER A 4 16.60 7.95 -3.43
N SER A 5 16.87 6.64 -3.40
CA SER A 5 15.88 5.68 -2.97
C SER A 5 15.68 5.90 -1.48
N HIS A 6 14.56 6.50 -1.10
CA HIS A 6 14.05 6.42 0.25
C HIS A 6 14.07 4.94 0.66
N SER A 7 14.91 4.59 1.66
CA SER A 7 15.19 3.19 1.98
C SER A 7 14.01 2.59 2.74
N ARG A 8 13.03 2.10 1.98
CA ARG A 8 11.88 1.38 2.53
C ARG A 8 12.27 0.00 2.99
N ASN A 9 11.72 -0.40 4.14
CA ASN A 9 11.87 -1.78 4.57
C ASN A 9 11.06 -2.73 3.66
N PRO A 10 11.38 -4.04 3.65
CA PRO A 10 10.67 -4.99 2.79
C PRO A 10 9.16 -5.02 3.01
N ALA A 11 8.69 -4.79 4.24
CA ALA A 11 7.26 -4.84 4.56
C ALA A 11 6.49 -3.65 3.95
N GLU A 12 7.07 -2.46 3.97
CA GLU A 12 6.52 -1.28 3.28
C GLU A 12 6.44 -1.52 1.78
N LYS A 13 7.52 -2.00 1.17
CA LYS A 13 7.58 -2.29 -0.26
C LYS A 13 6.52 -3.32 -0.68
N ALA A 14 6.41 -4.43 0.05
CA ALA A 14 5.40 -5.45 -0.20
C ALA A 14 3.97 -4.92 -0.04
N SER A 15 3.72 -4.10 0.98
CA SER A 15 2.40 -3.51 1.21
C SER A 15 2.01 -2.54 0.08
N ILE A 16 2.94 -1.69 -0.36
CA ILE A 16 2.73 -0.76 -1.47
C ILE A 16 2.43 -1.53 -2.76
N LEU A 17 3.23 -2.55 -3.08
CA LEU A 17 3.01 -3.39 -4.26
C LEU A 17 1.65 -4.08 -4.22
N ALA A 18 1.29 -4.68 -3.07
CA ALA A 18 0.02 -5.38 -2.93
C ALA A 18 -1.20 -4.46 -3.07
N LEU A 19 -1.14 -3.26 -2.48
CA LEU A 19 -2.20 -2.27 -2.62
C LEU A 19 -2.27 -1.70 -4.04
N ALA A 20 -1.12 -1.44 -4.68
CA ALA A 20 -1.07 -0.96 -6.06
C ALA A 20 -1.63 -2.00 -7.03
N PHE A 21 -1.30 -3.29 -6.84
CA PHE A 21 -1.83 -4.38 -7.63
C PHE A 21 -3.34 -4.51 -7.47
N ARG A 22 -3.81 -4.52 -6.23
CA ARG A 22 -5.25 -4.58 -5.95
C ARG A 22 -6.00 -3.39 -6.55
N ALA A 23 -5.44 -2.20 -6.49
CA ALA A 23 -6.01 -1.00 -7.10
C ALA A 23 -6.13 -1.15 -8.63
N GLY A 24 -5.12 -1.71 -9.29
CA GLY A 24 -5.16 -1.94 -10.74
C GLY A 24 -6.20 -2.98 -11.13
N LEU A 25 -6.22 -4.13 -10.45
CA LEU A 25 -7.25 -5.16 -10.67
C LEU A 25 -8.67 -4.61 -10.44
N PHE A 26 -8.87 -3.81 -9.39
CA PHE A 26 -10.17 -3.18 -9.13
C PHE A 26 -10.58 -2.23 -10.25
N ASN A 27 -9.64 -1.42 -10.73
CA ASN A 27 -9.91 -0.49 -11.83
C ASN A 27 -10.23 -1.21 -13.14
N GLU A 28 -9.55 -2.32 -13.41
CA GLU A 28 -9.79 -3.18 -14.56
C GLU A 28 -11.18 -3.81 -14.52
N GLU A 29 -11.57 -4.44 -13.40
CA GLU A 29 -12.92 -5.00 -13.21
C GLU A 29 -14.04 -3.97 -13.40
N ARG A 30 -13.76 -2.69 -13.13
CA ARG A 30 -14.73 -1.58 -13.25
C ARG A 30 -14.64 -0.84 -14.57
N GLY A 31 -13.66 -1.12 -15.40
CA GLY A 31 -13.39 -0.37 -16.64
C GLY A 31 -13.08 1.12 -16.43
N ARG A 32 -12.65 1.53 -15.23
CA ARG A 32 -12.34 2.94 -14.91
C ARG A 32 -11.29 3.08 -13.82
N LYS A 33 -10.48 4.14 -13.89
CA LYS A 33 -9.42 4.45 -12.90
C LYS A 33 -10.02 5.14 -11.66
N VAL A 34 -10.36 4.36 -10.64
CA VAL A 34 -10.92 4.85 -9.36
C VAL A 34 -9.84 4.96 -8.29
N PHE A 35 -9.01 3.91 -8.17
CA PHE A 35 -8.02 3.79 -7.12
C PHE A 35 -6.60 3.95 -7.65
N SER A 36 -5.73 4.53 -6.83
CA SER A 36 -4.28 4.47 -7.04
C SER A 36 -3.55 4.60 -5.70
N VAL A 37 -2.32 4.11 -5.67
CA VAL A 37 -1.43 4.18 -4.51
C VAL A 37 -0.26 5.07 -4.87
N GLN A 38 0.07 6.06 -4.04
CA GLN A 38 1.23 6.92 -4.23
C GLN A 38 2.19 6.67 -3.06
N PRO A 39 3.32 6.00 -3.29
CA PRO A 39 4.38 5.92 -2.30
C PRO A 39 4.82 7.32 -1.89
N SER A 40 5.19 7.50 -0.63
CA SER A 40 5.75 8.76 -0.17
C SER A 40 7.04 9.10 -0.94
N ASN A 41 7.51 10.33 -0.87
CA ASN A 41 8.89 10.67 -1.21
C ASN A 41 9.57 11.24 0.03
N GLU A 42 10.86 11.55 -0.04
CA GLU A 42 11.58 12.11 1.11
C GLU A 42 10.91 13.38 1.69
N SER A 43 10.30 14.21 0.85
CA SER A 43 9.58 15.40 1.31
C SER A 43 8.32 15.04 2.11
N PHE A 44 7.57 14.01 1.67
CA PHE A 44 6.38 13.55 2.39
C PHE A 44 6.73 12.85 3.70
N ASP A 45 7.85 12.14 3.76
CA ASP A 45 8.26 11.49 4.99
C ASP A 45 8.73 12.50 6.05
N ARG A 46 9.61 13.45 5.67
CA ARG A 46 10.15 14.48 6.59
C ARG A 46 9.06 15.32 7.27
N PHE A 47 8.00 15.69 6.56
CA PHE A 47 6.95 16.59 7.08
C PHE A 47 5.61 15.89 7.37
N GLY A 48 5.27 14.89 6.56
CA GLY A 48 3.99 14.16 6.61
C GLY A 48 3.98 13.00 7.60
N LYS A 49 5.10 12.29 7.77
CA LYS A 49 5.21 11.05 8.57
C LYS A 49 4.17 9.98 8.17
N PHE A 50 4.04 9.73 6.87
CA PHE A 50 3.21 8.67 6.29
C PHE A 50 4.00 8.02 5.13
N ASP A 51 3.76 6.74 4.89
CA ASP A 51 4.52 5.93 3.93
C ASP A 51 3.88 5.92 2.54
N LEU A 52 2.56 6.09 2.46
CA LEU A 52 1.83 6.18 1.20
C LEU A 52 0.53 6.98 1.33
N LEU A 53 0.00 7.34 0.16
CA LEU A 53 -1.37 7.80 -0.03
C LEU A 53 -2.15 6.77 -0.83
N ILE A 54 -3.38 6.46 -0.40
CA ILE A 54 -4.36 5.75 -1.23
C ILE A 54 -5.34 6.78 -1.75
N TYR A 55 -5.50 6.86 -3.06
CA TYR A 55 -6.50 7.70 -3.71
C TYR A 55 -7.73 6.88 -4.05
N LYS A 56 -8.89 7.52 -3.89
CA LYS A 56 -10.18 7.06 -4.39
C LYS A 56 -10.89 8.27 -4.99
N ASP A 57 -10.94 8.36 -6.31
CA ASP A 57 -11.39 9.57 -7.02
C ASP A 57 -10.65 10.82 -6.50
N LYS A 58 -11.38 11.79 -5.90
CA LYS A 58 -10.82 13.03 -5.32
C LYS A 58 -10.43 12.90 -3.85
N GLN A 59 -10.72 11.78 -3.21
CA GLN A 59 -10.42 11.53 -1.81
C GLN A 59 -9.05 10.87 -1.66
N LYS A 60 -8.40 11.10 -0.51
CA LYS A 60 -7.11 10.46 -0.21
C LYS A 60 -6.98 10.08 1.26
N LEU A 61 -6.48 8.87 1.48
CA LEU A 61 -6.11 8.34 2.79
C LEU A 61 -4.59 8.41 2.95
N ARG A 62 -4.12 8.98 4.06
CA ARG A 62 -2.71 8.88 4.46
C ARG A 62 -2.52 7.61 5.25
N VAL A 63 -1.51 6.83 4.89
CA VAL A 63 -1.22 5.55 5.54
C VAL A 63 0.21 5.52 6.05
N ASP A 64 0.36 5.16 7.32
CA ASP A 64 1.62 4.91 8.01
C ASP A 64 1.68 3.41 8.33
N ILE A 65 2.54 2.69 7.63
CA ILE A 65 2.70 1.23 7.70
C ILE A 65 3.55 0.90 8.93
N THR A 66 3.15 -0.14 9.66
CA THR A 66 3.94 -0.63 10.79
C THR A 66 3.85 -2.13 10.93
N SER A 67 4.99 -2.78 11.08
CA SER A 67 5.08 -4.19 11.44
C SER A 67 5.07 -4.42 12.96
N SER A 68 5.35 -3.39 13.75
CA SER A 68 5.54 -3.54 15.20
C SER A 68 4.26 -3.27 16.00
N TYR A 69 3.87 -4.24 16.83
CA TYR A 69 2.84 -4.05 17.87
C TYR A 69 3.23 -2.96 18.87
N ARG A 70 4.50 -2.97 19.32
CA ARG A 70 5.02 -2.02 20.30
C ARG A 70 4.95 -0.58 19.80
N TYR A 71 5.24 -0.35 18.52
CA TYR A 71 5.22 0.99 17.93
C TYR A 71 3.86 1.42 17.38
N LYS A 72 2.90 0.49 17.18
CA LYS A 72 1.55 0.82 16.72
C LYS A 72 0.86 1.82 17.66
N GLY A 73 0.89 1.58 18.97
CA GLY A 73 0.29 2.48 19.96
C GLY A 73 0.87 3.90 19.91
N PHE A 74 2.19 4.02 19.83
CA PHE A 74 2.87 5.32 19.68
C PHE A 74 2.51 6.03 18.38
N LYS A 75 2.45 5.30 17.24
CA LYS A 75 2.04 5.85 15.94
C LYS A 75 0.58 6.34 15.98
N ILE A 76 -0.33 5.58 16.61
CA ILE A 76 -1.74 5.99 16.79
C ILE A 76 -1.83 7.24 17.67
N GLN A 77 -1.17 7.27 18.82
CA GLN A 77 -1.16 8.45 19.70
C GLN A 77 -0.63 9.70 18.96
N ARG A 78 0.40 9.52 18.12
CA ARG A 78 0.93 10.58 17.26
C ARG A 78 -0.08 11.05 16.23
N ALA A 79 -0.79 10.14 15.56
CA ALA A 79 -1.84 10.46 14.60
C ALA A 79 -2.99 11.23 15.26
N VAL A 80 -3.48 10.76 16.42
CA VAL A 80 -4.53 11.43 17.22
C VAL A 80 -4.08 12.82 17.67
N ARG A 81 -2.85 12.97 18.16
CA ARG A 81 -2.30 14.28 18.56
C ARG A 81 -2.27 15.26 17.40
N ARG A 82 -1.85 14.81 16.21
CA ARG A 82 -1.84 15.65 14.99
C ARG A 82 -3.26 16.05 14.60
N ALA A 83 -4.21 15.12 14.64
CA ALA A 83 -5.62 15.41 14.35
C ALA A 83 -6.22 16.46 15.28
N ARG A 84 -5.93 16.37 16.60
CA ARG A 84 -6.34 17.39 17.59
C ARG A 84 -5.74 18.76 17.33
N GLN A 85 -4.60 18.84 16.63
CA GLN A 85 -3.94 20.09 16.22
C GLN A 85 -4.44 20.61 14.86
N GLY A 86 -5.58 20.10 14.36
CA GLY A 86 -6.13 20.48 13.05
C GLY A 86 -5.33 19.94 11.86
N ARG A 87 -4.32 19.08 12.09
CA ARG A 87 -3.59 18.41 11.01
C ARG A 87 -4.39 17.20 10.53
N ARG A 88 -4.22 16.85 9.26
CA ARG A 88 -4.98 15.73 8.66
C ARG A 88 -4.66 14.40 9.35
N TRP A 89 -5.70 13.57 9.50
CA TRP A 89 -5.60 12.20 10.06
C TRP A 89 -4.66 11.31 9.23
N ILE A 90 -3.98 10.40 9.93
CA ILE A 90 -3.09 9.39 9.34
C ILE A 90 -3.58 8.04 9.86
N PHE A 91 -3.94 7.16 8.93
CA PHE A 91 -4.31 5.79 9.23
C PHE A 91 -3.05 4.94 9.47
N VAL A 92 -3.02 4.18 10.57
CA VAL A 92 -1.88 3.32 10.90
C VAL A 92 -2.18 1.89 10.45
N LEU A 93 -1.60 1.49 9.31
CA LEU A 93 -1.77 0.16 8.75
C LEU A 93 -0.79 -0.81 9.42
N LYS A 94 -1.31 -1.66 10.29
CA LYS A 94 -0.53 -2.73 10.91
C LYS A 94 -0.45 -3.92 9.96
N VAL A 95 0.76 -4.32 9.59
CA VAL A 95 0.99 -5.49 8.73
C VAL A 95 1.71 -6.60 9.48
N ASP A 96 1.53 -7.84 9.02
CA ASP A 96 2.34 -8.96 9.49
C ASP A 96 3.73 -8.90 8.82
N TRP A 97 4.78 -8.83 9.63
CA TRP A 97 6.15 -8.77 9.12
C TRP A 97 6.56 -10.05 8.40
N ASN A 98 6.19 -11.23 8.93
CA ASN A 98 6.60 -12.51 8.37
C ASN A 98 6.03 -12.65 6.97
N GLN A 99 4.74 -12.37 6.82
CA GLN A 99 4.08 -12.46 5.53
C GLN A 99 4.67 -11.47 4.52
N ALA A 100 4.92 -10.23 4.93
CA ALA A 100 5.52 -9.24 4.05
C ALA A 100 6.98 -9.59 3.68
N ALA A 101 7.73 -10.19 4.61
CA ALA A 101 9.08 -10.70 4.36
C ALA A 101 9.08 -11.90 3.39
N PHE A 102 8.13 -12.82 3.51
CA PHE A 102 7.98 -13.94 2.58
C PHE A 102 7.71 -13.48 1.13
N ILE A 103 6.98 -12.38 0.96
CA ILE A 103 6.81 -11.75 -0.35
C ILE A 103 8.13 -11.12 -0.82
N GLY A 104 8.86 -10.47 0.10
CA GLY A 104 10.13 -9.79 -0.19
C GLY A 104 11.27 -10.71 -0.64
N ILE A 105 11.22 -12.00 -0.33
CA ILE A 105 12.23 -12.99 -0.77
C ILE A 105 11.91 -13.64 -2.11
N ASP A 106 10.73 -13.37 -2.70
CA ASP A 106 10.38 -13.92 -4.00
C ASP A 106 11.31 -13.35 -5.10
N PRO A 107 11.84 -14.18 -6.03
CA PRO A 107 12.74 -13.71 -7.08
C PRO A 107 12.15 -12.60 -7.97
N CYS A 108 10.81 -12.52 -8.09
CA CYS A 108 10.14 -11.49 -8.86
C CYS A 108 10.00 -10.16 -8.10
N PHE A 109 10.23 -10.14 -6.79
CA PHE A 109 9.93 -9.00 -5.92
C PHE A 109 10.67 -7.72 -6.32
N ASN A 110 11.99 -7.80 -6.51
CA ASN A 110 12.80 -6.62 -6.85
C ASN A 110 12.38 -6.05 -8.21
N ARG A 111 12.17 -6.92 -9.21
CA ARG A 111 11.70 -6.49 -10.55
C ARG A 111 10.31 -5.86 -10.49
N ALA A 112 9.43 -6.41 -9.65
CA ALA A 112 8.11 -5.83 -9.42
C ALA A 112 8.23 -4.44 -8.77
N TRP A 113 9.11 -4.30 -7.77
CA TRP A 113 9.37 -3.05 -7.06
C TRP A 113 10.00 -1.98 -7.95
N ASP A 114 10.85 -2.35 -8.89
CA ASP A 114 11.52 -1.40 -9.80
C ASP A 114 10.53 -0.63 -10.71
N GLN A 115 9.28 -1.10 -10.82
CA GLN A 115 8.20 -0.39 -11.50
C GLN A 115 7.59 0.76 -10.66
N ILE A 116 7.91 0.82 -9.36
CA ILE A 116 7.35 1.80 -8.43
C ILE A 116 8.24 3.03 -8.37
N GLN A 117 7.64 4.20 -8.63
CA GLN A 117 8.30 5.48 -8.45
C GLN A 117 7.68 6.28 -7.29
N ASP A 118 8.53 6.74 -6.39
CA ASP A 118 8.14 7.58 -5.26
C ASP A 118 7.46 8.87 -5.70
N GLY A 119 6.38 9.22 -4.99
CA GLY A 119 5.60 10.42 -5.30
C GLY A 119 4.74 10.32 -6.57
N VAL A 120 4.69 9.18 -7.26
CA VAL A 120 3.83 8.97 -8.43
C VAL A 120 2.67 8.04 -8.07
N PRO A 121 1.39 8.44 -8.30
CA PRO A 121 0.27 7.54 -8.12
C PRO A 121 0.30 6.38 -9.14
N ILE A 122 0.15 5.16 -8.65
CA ILE A 122 0.23 3.93 -9.45
C ILE A 122 -0.91 2.96 -9.12
N ALA A 123 -1.35 2.23 -10.14
CA ALA A 123 -2.28 1.10 -10.04
C ALA A 123 -1.81 0.05 -11.04
N LEU A 124 -1.43 -1.13 -10.57
CA LEU A 124 -0.80 -2.18 -11.37
C LEU A 124 -1.85 -3.23 -11.74
N THR A 125 -2.06 -3.48 -13.03
CA THR A 125 -2.85 -4.63 -13.50
C THR A 125 -1.99 -5.89 -13.63
N GLU A 126 -0.67 -5.73 -13.71
CA GLU A 126 0.33 -6.80 -13.74
C GLU A 126 1.49 -6.45 -12.80
N VAL A 127 1.96 -7.43 -12.02
CA VAL A 127 3.00 -7.21 -11.00
C VAL A 127 4.36 -7.76 -11.36
N CYS A 128 4.42 -8.85 -12.12
CA CYS A 128 5.68 -9.38 -12.61
C CYS A 128 5.87 -8.94 -14.07
N PRO A 129 6.86 -8.09 -14.38
CA PRO A 129 7.08 -7.63 -15.75
C PRO A 129 7.62 -8.74 -16.68
N VAL A 130 7.98 -9.90 -16.13
CA VAL A 130 8.59 -11.03 -16.86
C VAL A 130 7.58 -12.13 -17.11
N HIS A 131 6.80 -12.48 -16.08
CA HIS A 131 5.91 -13.65 -16.08
C HIS A 131 4.42 -13.26 -16.02
N GLY A 132 4.12 -11.95 -16.06
CA GLY A 132 2.78 -11.42 -15.95
C GLY A 132 2.07 -11.87 -14.68
N ASN A 133 0.75 -12.04 -14.81
CA ASN A 133 -0.12 -12.49 -13.73
C ASN A 133 -0.04 -14.01 -13.49
N SER A 134 0.37 -14.83 -14.46
CA SER A 134 0.55 -16.28 -14.27
C SER A 134 1.62 -16.69 -13.24
N CYS A 135 2.35 -15.73 -12.68
CA CYS A 135 3.40 -15.95 -11.70
C CYS A 135 2.84 -16.30 -10.30
N GLU A 136 3.47 -17.25 -9.61
CA GLU A 136 3.20 -17.54 -8.19
C GLU A 136 3.30 -16.28 -7.31
N PHE A 137 4.22 -15.36 -7.66
CA PHE A 137 4.35 -14.07 -6.98
C PHE A 137 3.05 -13.25 -7.03
N ALA A 138 2.35 -13.23 -8.16
CA ALA A 138 1.09 -12.49 -8.30
C ALA A 138 0.00 -13.08 -7.40
N GLN A 139 -0.05 -14.40 -7.26
CA GLN A 139 -0.98 -15.08 -6.34
C GLN A 139 -0.65 -14.77 -4.87
N LYS A 140 0.63 -14.85 -4.47
CA LYS A 140 1.09 -14.46 -3.12
C LYS A 140 0.71 -13.01 -2.81
N LEU A 141 0.96 -12.10 -3.75
CA LEU A 141 0.68 -10.68 -3.58
C LEU A 141 -0.82 -10.40 -3.56
N LEU A 142 -1.62 -11.09 -4.36
CA LEU A 142 -3.09 -11.00 -4.32
C LEU A 142 -3.63 -11.48 -2.97
N GLY A 143 -3.13 -12.61 -2.46
CA GLY A 143 -3.46 -13.14 -1.13
C GLY A 143 -3.16 -12.11 -0.04
N TYR A 144 -1.96 -11.55 -0.05
CA TYR A 144 -1.59 -10.49 0.90
C TYR A 144 -2.45 -9.23 0.74
N SER A 145 -2.75 -8.81 -0.48
CA SER A 145 -3.63 -7.66 -0.73
C SER A 145 -5.04 -7.87 -0.17
N ARG A 146 -5.53 -9.11 -0.15
CA ARG A 146 -6.84 -9.46 0.42
C ARG A 146 -6.84 -9.23 1.93
N GLU A 147 -5.76 -9.60 2.61
CA GLU A 147 -5.60 -9.37 4.03
C GLU A 147 -5.50 -7.88 4.36
N LEU A 148 -4.70 -7.12 3.59
CA LEU A 148 -4.65 -5.67 3.74
C LEU A 148 -6.03 -5.03 3.52
N ASN A 149 -6.78 -5.51 2.52
CA ASN A 149 -8.13 -5.05 2.25
C ASN A 149 -9.11 -5.32 3.40
N ALA A 150 -9.01 -6.51 4.02
CA ALA A 150 -9.80 -6.88 5.17
C ALA A 150 -9.52 -5.99 6.39
N ILE A 151 -8.29 -5.48 6.54
CA ILE A 151 -8.00 -4.49 7.59
C ILE A 151 -8.89 -3.26 7.39
N PHE A 152 -8.89 -2.66 6.19
CA PHE A 152 -9.72 -1.48 5.91
C PHE A 152 -11.21 -1.76 6.11
N GLU A 153 -11.69 -2.94 5.72
CA GLU A 153 -13.10 -3.32 5.85
C GLU A 153 -13.57 -3.37 7.30
N ASN A 154 -12.68 -3.78 8.22
CA ASN A 154 -12.96 -3.86 9.65
C ASN A 154 -12.74 -2.53 10.42
N GLU A 155 -12.37 -1.45 9.73
CA GLU A 155 -12.21 -0.14 10.37
C GLU A 155 -13.55 0.58 10.56
N THR A 156 -13.69 1.28 11.69
CA THR A 156 -14.87 2.10 11.99
C THR A 156 -14.71 3.56 11.55
N ASN A 157 -13.57 3.90 10.94
CA ASN A 157 -13.21 5.27 10.53
C ASN A 157 -13.18 5.41 8.99
N GLU A 158 -12.70 6.57 8.50
CA GLU A 158 -12.63 6.90 7.07
C GLU A 158 -11.90 5.86 6.20
N ALA A 159 -10.98 5.09 6.79
CA ALA A 159 -10.21 4.07 6.09
C ALA A 159 -11.12 3.00 5.42
N ARG A 160 -12.30 2.73 5.99
CA ARG A 160 -13.28 1.80 5.42
C ARG A 160 -13.80 2.20 4.04
N TYR A 161 -13.76 3.49 3.70
CA TYR A 161 -14.17 3.95 2.39
C TYR A 161 -13.13 3.65 1.30
N PHE A 162 -11.93 3.23 1.68
CA PHE A 162 -10.82 2.88 0.79
C PHE A 162 -10.70 1.36 0.53
N VAL A 163 -11.70 0.57 0.93
CA VAL A 163 -11.79 -0.85 0.58
C VAL A 163 -11.91 -1.00 -0.94
N MET A 164 -11.15 -1.94 -1.50
CA MET A 164 -11.08 -2.31 -2.91
C MET A 164 -11.59 -3.75 -3.08
N PRO A 165 -12.91 -4.01 -3.03
CA PRO A 165 -13.44 -5.37 -3.17
C PRO A 165 -13.29 -5.85 -4.62
N LEU A 166 -12.69 -7.03 -4.81
CA LEU A 166 -12.58 -7.69 -6.11
C LEU A 166 -13.68 -8.75 -6.22
N LYS A 167 -14.40 -8.78 -7.34
CA LYS A 167 -15.45 -9.77 -7.62
C LYS A 167 -14.92 -10.97 -8.39
N ASN A 168 -13.99 -10.72 -9.32
CA ASN A 168 -13.46 -11.70 -10.26
C ASN A 168 -11.93 -11.63 -10.21
N PRO A 169 -11.29 -12.16 -9.15
CA PRO A 169 -9.84 -12.21 -9.11
C PRO A 169 -9.29 -12.99 -10.32
N PRO A 170 -8.15 -12.59 -10.89
CA PRO A 170 -7.59 -13.19 -12.11
C PRO A 170 -7.02 -14.62 -11.91
N PHE A 171 -7.14 -15.19 -10.71
CA PHE A 171 -6.70 -16.54 -10.33
C PHE A 171 -7.73 -17.21 -9.41
#